data_AF-A0A7C3JPM6-F1
#
_entry.id   AF-A0A7C3JPM6-F1
#
_cell.length_a   1.000
_cell.length_b   1.000
_cell.length_c   1.000
_cell.angle_alpha   90.00
_cell.angle_beta   90.00
_cell.angle_gamma   90.00
#
_symmetry.space_group_name_H-M   'P 1'
#
loop_
_entity.id
_entity.type
_entity.pdbx_description
1 polymer ?
#
loop_
_entity_poly.entity_id
_entity_poly.type
_entity_poly.pdbx_seq_one_letter_code
_entity_poly.pdbx_strand_id
1 'polypeptide(L)'
;KGPVLENVDSGDKVDLLKFPVPFMHELDGGRFIGTACLVITRDPDEGWVNFGAYRGMVHDKGSMGLYISPGKHGSIQRNKYFERGKPCPVIVSVGQDPVLFMVSGNEIDYGVSEFDYAGGLKGEPIEVIEGKSTGLPFAANAEIVIEGWMDPTDRKTEGPFGEWTGYYASSSRPEPVIRVENVYYRNDPILCCARPGRPPSDYSIAKCMVKASLIWEQVEKAGVPDVKGVWCHEAGGGRLFNIISIKQRYPGHARQAMLAASQVHAGAYLGRYVIVVDEDIDPTNTFDVLWALASRSDPVESIEILRRCWSGPLDPRIQPGKKGFNSRAVIDACRPFEWMKDFPPVAESSPELKEKIYNKWKKVIEG
;
A
#
# COMPACT_ATOMS: atom_id res chain seq x y z
N LYS A 1 -21.33 6.47 21.31
CA LYS A 1 -22.39 5.52 20.86
C LYS A 1 -22.13 5.27 19.37
N GLY A 2 -22.34 4.07 18.87
CA GLY A 2 -22.20 3.75 17.44
C GLY A 2 -22.64 2.30 17.17
N PRO A 3 -22.93 1.95 15.91
CA PRO A 3 -23.51 0.64 15.55
C PRO A 3 -22.61 -0.54 15.90
N VAL A 4 -21.28 -0.37 15.91
CA VAL A 4 -20.33 -1.42 16.33
C VAL A 4 -20.54 -1.90 17.78
N LEU A 5 -21.24 -1.12 18.61
CA LEU A 5 -21.55 -1.48 20.00
C LEU A 5 -22.87 -2.26 20.15
N GLU A 6 -23.52 -2.67 19.07
CA GLU A 6 -24.72 -3.52 19.12
C GLU A 6 -24.46 -4.82 19.89
N ASN A 7 -23.27 -5.39 19.75
CA ASN A 7 -22.82 -6.54 20.51
C ASN A 7 -21.42 -6.31 21.11
N VAL A 8 -21.23 -6.75 22.35
CA VAL A 8 -19.95 -6.66 23.07
C VAL A 8 -19.69 -7.95 23.82
N ASP A 9 -18.66 -8.68 23.40
CA ASP A 9 -18.16 -9.85 24.12
C ASP A 9 -16.91 -9.47 24.91
N SER A 10 -16.94 -9.70 26.22
CA SER A 10 -15.83 -9.45 27.14
C SER A 10 -15.52 -10.70 27.97
N GLY A 11 -14.25 -10.85 28.38
CA GLY A 11 -13.82 -11.95 29.23
C GLY A 11 -14.09 -13.32 28.61
N ASP A 12 -14.78 -14.22 29.33
CA ASP A 12 -15.03 -15.59 28.85
C ASP A 12 -15.90 -15.70 27.60
N LYS A 13 -16.65 -14.64 27.26
CA LYS A 13 -17.49 -14.57 26.05
C LYS A 13 -16.70 -14.31 24.78
N VAL A 14 -15.44 -13.89 24.89
CA VAL A 14 -14.59 -13.63 23.74
C VAL A 14 -14.40 -14.92 22.94
N ASP A 15 -14.85 -14.89 21.69
CA ASP A 15 -14.66 -15.96 20.72
C ASP A 15 -14.45 -15.42 19.31
N LEU A 16 -13.20 -15.44 18.84
CA LEU A 16 -12.83 -15.10 17.47
C LEU A 16 -13.26 -16.16 16.45
N LEU A 17 -13.50 -17.42 16.88
CA LEU A 17 -13.79 -18.55 15.99
C LEU A 17 -15.24 -18.56 15.51
N LYS A 18 -16.12 -17.76 16.13
CA LYS A 18 -17.51 -17.58 15.67
C LYS A 18 -17.62 -16.79 14.36
N PHE A 19 -16.60 -16.00 14.02
CA PHE A 19 -16.56 -15.25 12.76
C PHE A 19 -16.09 -16.17 11.62
N PRO A 20 -16.51 -15.91 10.37
CA PRO A 20 -16.13 -16.72 9.22
C PRO A 20 -14.69 -16.43 8.76
N VAL A 21 -13.71 -16.62 9.65
CA VAL A 21 -12.31 -16.28 9.39
C VAL A 21 -11.76 -17.19 8.28
N PRO A 22 -11.34 -16.61 7.13
CA PRO A 22 -10.93 -17.41 5.98
C PRO A 22 -9.52 -17.96 6.14
N PHE A 23 -9.29 -19.09 5.47
CA PHE A 23 -7.96 -19.58 5.12
C PHE A 23 -7.66 -19.05 3.71
N MET A 24 -6.81 -18.01 3.59
CA MET A 24 -6.75 -17.21 2.36
C MET A 24 -6.13 -17.98 1.19
N HIS A 25 -5.05 -18.70 1.45
CA HIS A 25 -4.32 -19.48 0.47
C HIS A 25 -3.99 -20.87 1.01
N GLU A 26 -3.85 -21.84 0.11
CA GLU A 26 -3.67 -23.25 0.45
C GLU A 26 -2.43 -23.54 1.33
N LEU A 27 -1.37 -22.75 1.24
CA LEU A 27 -0.15 -22.93 2.03
C LEU A 27 -0.04 -21.95 3.21
N ASP A 28 -1.10 -21.21 3.55
CA ASP A 28 -1.07 -20.30 4.70
C ASP A 28 -0.89 -21.07 6.02
N GLY A 29 -0.24 -20.45 7.01
CA GLY A 29 0.00 -21.05 8.32
C GLY A 29 -1.24 -21.14 9.22
N GLY A 30 -2.33 -20.46 8.84
CA GLY A 30 -3.53 -20.35 9.65
C GLY A 30 -4.61 -19.49 9.00
N ARG A 31 -5.67 -19.23 9.76
CA ARG A 31 -6.79 -18.38 9.33
C ARG A 31 -6.52 -16.92 9.68
N PHE A 32 -6.83 -16.00 8.77
CA PHE A 32 -6.52 -14.58 8.94
C PHE A 32 -7.78 -13.73 8.97
N ILE A 33 -8.05 -13.11 10.12
CA ILE A 33 -9.17 -12.17 10.29
C ILE A 33 -8.75 -10.75 9.91
N GLY A 34 -7.51 -10.39 10.22
CA GLY A 34 -6.93 -9.09 9.88
C GLY A 34 -6.23 -9.18 8.53
N THR A 35 -6.92 -8.87 7.44
CA THR A 35 -6.29 -8.73 6.11
C THR A 35 -6.71 -7.45 5.40
N ALA A 36 -7.97 -7.05 5.55
CA ALA A 36 -8.46 -5.70 5.27
C ALA A 36 -8.80 -4.96 6.57
N CYS A 37 -7.79 -4.75 7.42
CA CYS A 37 -7.99 -4.26 8.79
C CYS A 37 -7.22 -2.97 9.08
N LEU A 38 -7.67 -2.25 10.11
CA LEU A 38 -6.93 -1.18 10.75
C LEU A 38 -6.38 -1.72 12.06
N VAL A 39 -5.07 -1.77 12.20
CA VAL A 39 -4.42 -2.08 13.47
C VAL A 39 -3.97 -0.79 14.10
N ILE A 40 -4.57 -0.48 15.24
CA ILE A 40 -4.51 0.80 15.91
C ILE A 40 -3.63 0.67 17.14
N THR A 41 -2.65 1.56 17.27
CA THR A 41 -1.76 1.69 18.42
C THR A 41 -1.61 3.16 18.80
N ARG A 42 -1.10 3.44 20.01
CA ARG A 42 -0.82 4.80 20.48
C ARG A 42 0.63 4.91 20.89
N ASP A 43 1.27 6.03 20.59
CA ASP A 43 2.62 6.28 21.06
C ASP A 43 2.63 6.52 22.59
N PRO A 44 3.45 5.80 23.37
CA PRO A 44 3.46 5.95 24.83
C PRO A 44 4.13 7.25 25.32
N ASP A 45 4.84 7.98 24.46
CA ASP A 45 5.55 9.21 24.80
C ASP A 45 4.80 10.44 24.31
N GLU A 46 4.36 10.39 23.07
CA GLU A 46 3.77 11.55 22.37
C GLU A 46 2.24 11.48 22.31
N GLY A 47 1.63 10.32 22.59
CA GLY A 47 0.18 10.14 22.67
C GLY A 47 -0.57 10.11 21.34
N TRP A 48 0.09 10.34 20.21
CA TRP A 48 -0.55 10.26 18.90
C TRP A 48 -0.92 8.82 18.53
N VAL A 49 -1.99 8.68 17.74
CA VAL A 49 -2.56 7.39 17.34
C VAL A 49 -2.10 7.06 15.93
N ASN A 50 -1.65 5.83 15.74
CA ASN A 50 -1.43 5.26 14.43
C ASN A 50 -2.52 4.23 14.13
N PHE A 51 -2.96 4.15 12.88
CA PHE A 51 -3.51 2.91 12.36
C PHE A 51 -2.82 2.47 11.07
N GLY A 52 -2.62 1.16 10.90
CA GLY A 52 -2.06 0.61 9.67
C GLY A 52 -2.62 -0.76 9.32
N ALA A 53 -2.50 -1.15 8.05
CA ALA A 53 -2.88 -2.50 7.61
C ALA A 53 -1.77 -3.50 7.95
N TYR A 54 -1.93 -4.24 9.06
CA TYR A 54 -1.02 -5.29 9.52
C TYR A 54 -1.79 -6.59 9.69
N ARG A 55 -1.28 -7.71 9.14
CA ARG A 55 -2.07 -8.94 9.11
C ARG A 55 -2.16 -9.60 10.49
N GLY A 56 -3.35 -10.15 10.77
CA GLY A 56 -3.68 -10.82 12.03
C GLY A 56 -4.14 -12.26 11.84
N MET A 57 -3.36 -13.23 12.34
CA MET A 57 -3.66 -14.66 12.28
C MET A 57 -4.36 -15.13 13.55
N VAL A 58 -5.54 -15.73 13.43
CA VAL A 58 -6.29 -16.26 14.57
C VAL A 58 -5.69 -17.60 15.02
N HIS A 59 -5.38 -17.71 16.31
CA HIS A 59 -4.85 -18.93 16.92
C HIS A 59 -5.93 -19.75 17.62
N ASP A 60 -6.78 -19.09 18.39
CA ASP A 60 -7.84 -19.68 19.20
C ASP A 60 -8.91 -18.61 19.51
N LYS A 61 -9.89 -18.94 20.37
CA LYS A 61 -11.01 -18.06 20.70
C LYS A 61 -10.60 -16.66 21.19
N GLY A 62 -9.44 -16.52 21.84
CA GLY A 62 -9.05 -15.29 22.54
C GLY A 62 -7.65 -14.78 22.20
N SER A 63 -7.01 -15.32 21.15
CA SER A 63 -5.68 -14.89 20.76
C SER A 63 -5.46 -14.81 19.25
N MET A 64 -4.74 -13.76 18.86
CA MET A 64 -4.40 -13.45 17.47
C MET A 64 -2.92 -13.06 17.35
N GLY A 65 -2.16 -13.74 16.51
CA GLY A 65 -0.79 -13.36 16.19
C GLY A 65 -0.79 -12.16 15.23
N LEU A 66 0.05 -11.17 15.49
CA LEU A 66 0.09 -9.93 14.71
C LEU A 66 1.48 -9.67 14.14
N TYR A 67 1.57 -9.66 12.81
CA TYR A 67 2.80 -9.25 12.14
C TYR A 67 2.76 -7.79 11.70
N ILE A 68 3.64 -6.97 12.29
CA ILE A 68 3.91 -5.60 11.85
C ILE A 68 5.32 -5.53 11.27
N SER A 69 5.45 -5.12 10.00
CA SER A 69 6.76 -4.96 9.36
C SER A 69 7.65 -3.96 10.11
N PRO A 70 8.95 -4.26 10.28
CA PRO A 70 9.88 -3.34 10.94
C PRO A 70 9.92 -1.95 10.29
N GLY A 71 9.94 -0.91 11.11
CA GLY A 71 10.00 0.49 10.65
C GLY A 71 8.64 1.10 10.33
N LYS A 72 7.54 0.34 10.42
CA LYS A 72 6.18 0.91 10.40
C LYS A 72 5.84 1.53 11.75
N HIS A 73 5.02 2.58 11.74
CA HIS A 73 4.62 3.33 12.93
C HIS A 73 4.11 2.43 14.06
N GLY A 74 3.19 1.49 13.79
CA GLY A 74 2.74 0.54 14.81
C GLY A 74 3.85 -0.34 15.40
N SER A 75 4.89 -0.68 14.62
CA SER A 75 6.06 -1.41 15.14
C SER A 75 6.94 -0.55 16.05
N ILE A 76 7.09 0.74 15.71
CA ILE A 76 7.86 1.72 16.49
C ILE A 76 7.14 1.97 17.83
N GLN A 77 5.84 2.27 17.80
CA GLN A 77 5.03 2.48 19.00
C GLN A 77 5.04 1.24 19.90
N ARG A 78 4.79 0.05 19.35
CA ARG A 78 4.86 -1.22 20.10
C ARG A 78 6.22 -1.44 20.75
N ASN A 79 7.31 -1.20 20.03
CA ASN A 79 8.66 -1.41 20.57
C ASN A 79 8.95 -0.48 21.77
N LYS A 80 8.48 0.78 21.75
CA LYS A 80 8.60 1.68 22.90
C LYS A 80 7.95 1.11 24.18
N TYR A 81 6.81 0.43 24.08
CA TYR A 81 6.21 -0.28 25.22
C TYR A 81 7.05 -1.49 25.66
N PHE A 82 7.49 -2.29 24.69
CA PHE A 82 8.24 -3.52 24.95
C PHE A 82 9.59 -3.25 25.61
N GLU A 83 10.29 -2.20 25.20
CA GLU A 83 11.54 -1.74 25.82
C GLU A 83 11.36 -1.33 27.29
N ARG A 84 10.13 -0.99 27.71
CA ARG A 84 9.75 -0.70 29.10
C ARG A 84 9.24 -1.92 29.86
N GLY A 85 9.21 -3.09 29.22
CA GLY A 85 8.58 -4.29 29.77
C GLY A 85 7.07 -4.13 29.99
N LYS A 86 6.41 -3.23 29.24
CA LYS A 86 4.97 -2.96 29.35
C LYS A 86 4.21 -3.58 28.17
N PRO A 87 2.96 -4.03 28.39
CA PRO A 87 2.11 -4.44 27.30
C PRO A 87 1.73 -3.23 26.42
N CYS A 88 1.69 -3.45 25.11
CA CYS A 88 1.26 -2.46 24.13
C CYS A 88 -0.27 -2.59 23.91
N PRO A 89 -1.07 -1.52 24.11
CA PRO A 89 -2.49 -1.54 23.77
C PRO A 89 -2.65 -1.64 22.25
N VAL A 90 -3.61 -2.44 21.80
CA VAL A 90 -3.88 -2.60 20.37
C VAL A 90 -5.36 -2.83 20.11
N ILE A 91 -5.85 -2.23 19.03
CA ILE A 91 -7.15 -2.55 18.46
C ILE A 91 -6.96 -3.04 17.02
N VAL A 92 -7.70 -4.06 16.61
CA VAL A 92 -7.84 -4.47 15.21
C VAL A 92 -9.28 -4.29 14.77
N SER A 93 -9.51 -3.30 13.92
CA SER A 93 -10.81 -3.02 13.30
C SER A 93 -10.89 -3.69 11.92
N VAL A 94 -12.03 -4.32 11.62
CA VAL A 94 -12.32 -4.97 10.35
C VAL A 94 -13.72 -4.55 9.88
N GLY A 95 -13.88 -4.32 8.57
CA GLY A 95 -15.14 -3.81 7.99
C GLY A 95 -15.41 -2.35 8.36
N GLN A 96 -14.43 -1.49 8.14
CA GLN A 96 -14.51 -0.04 8.31
C GLN A 96 -14.93 0.66 7.01
N ASP A 97 -15.16 1.97 7.08
CA ASP A 97 -15.28 2.84 5.89
C ASP A 97 -14.10 2.58 4.92
N PRO A 98 -14.35 2.35 3.62
CA PRO A 98 -13.31 2.05 2.63
C PRO A 98 -12.18 3.07 2.60
N VAL A 99 -12.46 4.36 2.88
CA VAL A 99 -11.44 5.41 2.94
C VAL A 99 -10.42 5.11 4.03
N LEU A 100 -10.85 4.64 5.20
CA LEU A 100 -9.93 4.30 6.29
C LEU A 100 -9.01 3.14 5.90
N PHE A 101 -9.53 2.12 5.22
CA PHE A 101 -8.69 1.04 4.73
C PHE A 101 -7.69 1.53 3.67
N MET A 102 -8.12 2.36 2.71
CA MET A 102 -7.23 2.95 1.72
C MET A 102 -6.10 3.78 2.36
N VAL A 103 -6.41 4.54 3.42
CA VAL A 103 -5.44 5.35 4.16
C VAL A 103 -4.45 4.50 4.95
N SER A 104 -4.89 3.38 5.53
CA SER A 104 -4.08 2.49 6.39
C SER A 104 -2.85 1.89 5.71
N GLY A 105 -2.85 1.84 4.37
CA GLY A 105 -1.76 1.30 3.57
C GLY A 105 -0.69 2.32 3.21
N ASN A 106 -0.85 3.60 3.55
CA ASN A 106 -0.03 4.70 3.05
C ASN A 106 1.13 5.08 3.97
N GLU A 107 2.14 5.71 3.40
CA GLU A 107 3.27 6.26 4.14
C GLU A 107 2.95 7.70 4.54
N ILE A 108 2.12 7.86 5.58
CA ILE A 108 1.82 9.17 6.20
C ILE A 108 3.00 9.61 7.06
N ASP A 109 3.16 10.91 7.20
CA ASP A 109 4.21 11.52 8.02
C ASP A 109 4.11 11.11 9.50
N TYR A 110 5.26 11.07 10.16
CA TYR A 110 5.36 10.74 11.59
C TYR A 110 4.58 11.75 12.44
N GLY A 111 3.85 11.24 13.45
CA GLY A 111 3.08 12.08 14.37
C GLY A 111 1.70 12.50 13.86
N VAL A 112 1.39 12.24 12.59
CA VAL A 112 0.06 12.49 12.01
C VAL A 112 -0.78 11.22 12.12
N SER A 113 -1.97 11.35 12.69
CA SER A 113 -2.92 10.22 12.78
C SER A 113 -3.58 9.97 11.44
N GLU A 114 -3.65 8.70 11.03
CA GLU A 114 -4.40 8.30 9.84
C GLU A 114 -5.90 8.65 9.93
N PHE A 115 -6.46 8.80 11.14
CA PHE A 115 -7.85 9.29 11.31
C PHE A 115 -8.00 10.74 10.84
N ASP A 116 -7.04 11.60 11.18
CA ASP A 116 -7.07 13.01 10.80
C ASP A 116 -6.87 13.14 9.29
N TYR A 117 -5.97 12.35 8.72
CA TYR A 117 -5.75 12.30 7.28
C TYR A 117 -7.01 11.83 6.53
N ALA A 118 -7.65 10.76 6.99
CA ALA A 118 -8.90 10.27 6.42
C ALA A 118 -10.03 11.31 6.54
N GLY A 119 -10.10 12.03 7.66
CA GLY A 119 -11.06 13.12 7.84
C GLY A 119 -10.81 14.28 6.88
N GLY A 120 -9.53 14.62 6.64
CA GLY A 120 -9.14 15.60 5.63
C GLY A 120 -9.57 15.21 4.21
N LEU A 121 -9.42 13.93 3.85
CA LEU A 121 -9.90 13.41 2.56
C LEU A 121 -11.43 13.43 2.43
N LYS A 122 -12.16 13.13 3.51
CA LYS A 122 -13.63 13.16 3.52
C LYS A 122 -14.20 14.57 3.63
N GLY A 123 -13.42 15.53 4.12
CA GLY A 123 -13.89 16.88 4.45
C GLY A 123 -14.69 16.95 5.76
N GLU A 124 -14.69 15.88 6.56
CA GLU A 124 -15.41 15.76 7.82
C GLU A 124 -14.64 14.86 8.80
N PRO A 125 -14.75 15.07 10.13
CA PRO A 125 -14.06 14.23 11.11
C PRO A 125 -14.59 12.80 11.09
N ILE A 126 -13.69 11.84 11.37
CA ILE A 126 -14.09 10.43 11.54
C ILE A 126 -14.70 10.23 12.92
N GLU A 127 -15.93 9.72 12.97
CA GLU A 127 -16.58 9.35 14.23
C GLU A 127 -15.90 8.13 14.85
N VAL A 128 -15.39 8.29 16.07
CA VAL A 128 -14.67 7.24 16.81
C VAL A 128 -15.30 6.95 18.17
N ILE A 129 -15.00 5.76 18.69
CA ILE A 129 -15.35 5.29 20.03
C ILE A 129 -14.06 4.88 20.74
N GLU A 130 -13.94 5.17 22.03
CA GLU A 130 -12.80 4.70 22.83
C GLU A 130 -13.01 3.27 23.30
N GLY A 131 -11.96 2.44 23.13
CA GLY A 131 -11.88 1.08 23.66
C GLY A 131 -12.04 1.06 25.17
N LYS A 132 -12.90 0.17 25.66
CA LYS A 132 -13.24 0.05 27.09
C LYS A 132 -12.02 -0.29 27.95
N SER A 133 -11.09 -1.06 27.41
CA SER A 133 -9.91 -1.53 28.14
C SER A 133 -8.67 -0.69 27.87
N THR A 134 -8.45 -0.33 26.61
CA THR A 134 -7.21 0.27 26.10
C THR A 134 -7.28 1.79 25.97
N GLY A 135 -8.48 2.35 25.90
CA GLY A 135 -8.70 3.77 25.59
C GLY A 135 -8.20 4.18 24.19
N LEU A 136 -7.94 3.22 23.29
CA LEU A 136 -7.62 3.48 21.89
C LEU A 136 -8.90 3.81 21.12
N PRO A 137 -8.87 4.77 20.18
CA PRO A 137 -10.03 5.06 19.36
C PRO A 137 -10.19 4.00 18.27
N PHE A 138 -11.43 3.72 17.88
CA PHE A 138 -11.78 2.94 16.71
C PHE A 138 -13.01 3.50 16.03
N ALA A 139 -13.18 3.26 14.73
CA ALA A 139 -14.28 3.82 13.95
C ALA A 139 -15.64 3.34 14.47
N ALA A 140 -16.56 4.28 14.74
CA ALA A 140 -17.88 3.99 15.30
C ALA A 140 -18.73 3.07 14.39
N ASN A 141 -18.48 3.13 13.09
CA ASN A 141 -19.20 2.39 12.05
C ASN A 141 -18.50 1.10 11.59
N ALA A 142 -17.44 0.67 12.28
CA ALA A 142 -16.77 -0.60 11.99
C ALA A 142 -17.71 -1.80 12.17
N GLU A 143 -17.49 -2.87 11.42
CA GLU A 143 -18.27 -4.11 11.51
C GLU A 143 -17.82 -4.99 12.68
N ILE A 144 -16.49 -5.15 12.86
CA ILE A 144 -15.88 -5.97 13.90
C ILE A 144 -14.65 -5.24 14.45
N VAL A 145 -14.53 -5.16 15.78
CA VAL A 145 -13.38 -4.55 16.46
C VAL A 145 -12.89 -5.48 17.55
N ILE A 146 -11.61 -5.82 17.49
CA ILE A 146 -10.92 -6.70 18.44
C ILE A 146 -10.00 -5.83 19.28
N GLU A 147 -10.22 -5.76 20.57
CA GLU A 147 -9.43 -4.96 21.50
C GLU A 147 -8.62 -5.87 22.43
N GLY A 148 -7.36 -5.53 22.66
CA GLY A 148 -6.53 -6.27 23.58
C GLY A 148 -5.14 -5.68 23.77
N TRP A 149 -4.23 -6.55 24.20
CA TRP A 149 -2.87 -6.19 24.55
C TRP A 149 -1.87 -7.15 23.92
N MET A 150 -0.74 -6.61 23.47
CA MET A 150 0.45 -7.40 23.14
C MET A 150 1.45 -7.32 24.28
N ASP A 151 1.87 -8.46 24.82
CA ASP A 151 2.95 -8.53 25.80
C ASP A 151 4.31 -8.76 25.10
N PRO A 152 5.42 -8.13 25.55
CA PRO A 152 6.74 -8.35 24.95
C PRO A 152 7.20 -9.82 24.93
N THR A 153 6.73 -10.62 25.90
CA THR A 153 7.15 -12.01 26.10
C THR A 153 6.20 -13.03 25.47
N ASP A 154 4.97 -12.63 25.13
CA ASP A 154 3.96 -13.55 24.59
C ASP A 154 4.00 -13.61 23.06
N ARG A 155 4.48 -14.74 22.55
CA ARG A 155 4.69 -14.95 21.12
C ARG A 155 4.19 -16.32 20.68
N LYS A 156 3.60 -16.36 19.48
CA LYS A 156 3.18 -17.58 18.80
C LYS A 156 3.64 -17.51 17.34
N THR A 157 3.76 -18.66 16.69
CA THR A 157 4.17 -18.75 15.29
C THR A 157 3.09 -18.15 14.38
N GLU A 158 3.39 -17.07 13.67
CA GLU A 158 2.56 -16.49 12.60
C GLU A 158 3.11 -16.92 11.24
N GLY A 159 2.22 -17.10 10.26
CA GLY A 159 2.59 -17.43 8.89
C GLY A 159 2.96 -18.90 8.63
N PRO A 160 3.31 -19.26 7.39
CA PRO A 160 3.60 -18.35 6.29
C PRO A 160 2.31 -17.75 5.72
N PHE A 161 2.44 -16.72 4.88
CA PHE A 161 1.29 -16.06 4.28
C PHE A 161 1.61 -15.68 2.83
N GLY A 162 0.65 -15.84 1.93
CA GLY A 162 0.75 -15.36 0.55
C GLY A 162 0.86 -13.84 0.50
N GLU A 163 1.94 -13.31 -0.07
CA GLU A 163 2.22 -11.86 -0.08
C GLU A 163 1.85 -11.20 -1.40
N TRP A 164 1.75 -9.86 -1.37
CA TRP A 164 1.41 -9.02 -2.53
C TRP A 164 2.40 -9.14 -3.71
N THR A 165 3.60 -9.68 -3.47
CA THR A 165 4.56 -9.98 -4.54
C THR A 165 4.18 -11.21 -5.36
N GLY A 166 3.15 -11.95 -4.94
CA GLY A 166 2.72 -13.21 -5.57
C GLY A 166 3.41 -14.46 -5.04
N TYR A 167 4.20 -14.34 -3.97
CA TYR A 167 4.98 -15.43 -3.39
C TYR A 167 4.78 -15.52 -1.88
N TYR A 168 5.09 -16.68 -1.30
CA TYR A 168 5.22 -16.87 0.14
C TYR A 168 6.55 -16.28 0.65
N ALA A 169 6.72 -14.97 0.50
CA ALA A 169 7.95 -14.26 0.86
C ALA A 169 8.08 -14.02 2.37
N SER A 170 6.98 -14.06 3.13
CA SER A 170 7.02 -14.06 4.59
C SER A 170 6.94 -15.48 5.14
N SER A 171 8.09 -15.97 5.62
CA SER A 171 8.19 -17.24 6.34
C SER A 171 7.48 -17.20 7.69
N SER A 172 7.19 -18.38 8.24
CA SER A 172 6.73 -18.51 9.62
C SER A 172 7.76 -17.99 10.61
N ARG A 173 7.31 -17.29 11.66
CA ARG A 173 8.16 -16.87 12.78
C ARG A 173 7.33 -16.52 14.02
N PRO A 174 7.94 -16.55 15.23
CA PRO A 174 7.26 -16.08 16.43
C PRO A 174 6.96 -14.58 16.39
N GLU A 175 5.69 -14.23 16.37
CA GLU A 175 5.21 -12.85 16.40
C GLU A 175 4.46 -12.55 17.70
N PRO A 176 4.38 -11.28 18.13
CA PRO A 176 3.57 -10.90 19.28
C PRO A 176 2.12 -11.34 19.14
N VAL A 177 1.55 -11.78 20.25
CA VAL A 177 0.16 -12.22 20.34
C VAL A 177 -0.67 -11.13 20.98
N ILE A 178 -1.78 -10.79 20.35
CA ILE A 178 -2.84 -10.01 20.96
C ILE A 178 -3.66 -10.95 21.85
N ARG A 179 -3.67 -10.67 23.15
CA ARG A 179 -4.64 -11.25 24.08
C ARG A 179 -5.89 -10.40 24.07
N VAL A 180 -6.97 -10.97 23.56
CA VAL A 180 -8.23 -10.25 23.31
C VAL A 180 -8.99 -10.11 24.61
N GLU A 181 -9.37 -8.87 24.94
CA GLU A 181 -10.18 -8.56 26.12
C GLU A 181 -11.63 -8.27 25.76
N ASN A 182 -11.86 -7.55 24.65
CA ASN A 182 -13.19 -7.22 24.17
C ASN A 182 -13.27 -7.43 22.65
N VAL A 183 -14.44 -7.88 22.20
CA VAL A 183 -14.83 -7.88 20.79
C VAL A 183 -16.14 -7.12 20.65
N TYR A 184 -16.13 -6.08 19.83
CA TYR A 184 -17.30 -5.27 19.49
C TYR A 184 -17.71 -5.60 18.06
N TYR A 185 -19.00 -5.76 17.80
CA TYR A 185 -19.48 -6.06 16.45
C TYR A 185 -20.93 -5.68 16.23
N ARG A 186 -21.25 -5.35 14.98
CA ARG A 186 -22.62 -5.09 14.52
C ARG A 186 -23.43 -6.38 14.47
N ASN A 187 -24.76 -6.26 14.43
CA ASN A 187 -25.62 -7.34 14.00
C ASN A 187 -25.31 -7.69 12.54
N ASP A 188 -25.29 -8.98 12.22
CA ASP A 188 -24.94 -9.50 10.89
C ASP A 188 -23.60 -8.95 10.35
N PRO A 189 -22.50 -9.08 11.10
CA PRO A 189 -21.27 -8.35 10.81
C PRO A 189 -20.61 -8.80 9.50
N ILE A 190 -20.12 -7.83 8.74
CA ILE A 190 -19.42 -8.08 7.46
C ILE A 190 -17.91 -8.16 7.69
N LEU A 191 -17.33 -9.35 7.47
CA LEU A 191 -15.88 -9.55 7.51
C LEU A 191 -15.24 -9.17 6.16
N CYS A 192 -14.80 -7.91 6.04
CA CYS A 192 -14.02 -7.48 4.88
C CYS A 192 -12.62 -8.13 4.88
N CYS A 193 -12.20 -8.64 3.72
CA CYS A 193 -10.94 -9.35 3.54
C CYS A 193 -10.16 -8.75 2.37
N ALA A 194 -8.83 -8.77 2.47
CA ALA A 194 -7.94 -8.52 1.34
C ALA A 194 -7.10 -9.78 1.12
N ARG A 195 -7.04 -10.26 -0.11
CA ARG A 195 -6.29 -11.46 -0.48
C ARG A 195 -5.07 -11.06 -1.32
N PRO A 196 -3.97 -10.64 -0.68
CA PRO A 196 -2.75 -10.37 -1.41
C PRO A 196 -2.25 -11.64 -2.10
N GLY A 197 -1.86 -11.53 -3.36
CA GLY A 197 -1.40 -12.68 -4.14
C GLY A 197 -0.72 -12.24 -5.42
N ARG A 198 -0.62 -13.14 -6.40
CA ARG A 198 -0.01 -12.82 -7.71
C ARG A 198 -0.76 -11.65 -8.33
N PRO A 199 -0.11 -10.52 -8.63
CA PRO A 199 -0.80 -9.40 -9.23
C PRO A 199 -1.39 -9.74 -10.62
N PRO A 200 -2.52 -9.13 -11.02
CA PRO A 200 -3.32 -8.20 -10.23
C PRO A 200 -4.11 -8.90 -9.10
N SER A 201 -4.19 -8.25 -7.95
CA SER A 201 -5.03 -8.64 -6.79
C SER A 201 -5.82 -7.44 -6.27
N ASP A 202 -6.82 -7.69 -5.42
CA ASP A 202 -7.65 -6.67 -4.77
C ASP A 202 -6.83 -5.56 -4.07
N TYR A 203 -5.67 -5.91 -3.51
CA TYR A 203 -4.72 -4.98 -2.91
C TYR A 203 -4.00 -4.09 -3.94
N SER A 204 -3.69 -4.62 -5.12
CA SER A 204 -2.75 -3.98 -6.05
C SER A 204 -3.28 -2.68 -6.64
N ILE A 205 -4.53 -2.62 -7.11
CA ILE A 205 -5.10 -1.45 -7.79
C ILE A 205 -5.18 -0.24 -6.85
N ALA A 206 -5.70 -0.42 -5.63
CA ALA A 206 -5.76 0.64 -4.64
C ALA A 206 -4.35 1.18 -4.34
N LYS A 207 -3.36 0.28 -4.26
CA LYS A 207 -1.98 0.68 -4.01
C LYS A 207 -1.37 1.45 -5.19
N CYS A 208 -1.70 1.07 -6.43
CA CYS A 208 -1.24 1.75 -7.64
C CYS A 208 -1.59 3.23 -7.64
N MET A 209 -2.87 3.56 -7.41
CA MET A 209 -3.37 4.94 -7.43
C MET A 209 -2.73 5.81 -6.35
N VAL A 210 -2.69 5.32 -5.11
CA VAL A 210 -2.16 6.14 -4.01
C VAL A 210 -0.65 6.31 -4.12
N LYS A 211 0.09 5.24 -4.46
CA LYS A 211 1.54 5.34 -4.65
C LYS A 211 1.92 6.26 -5.79
N ALA A 212 1.18 6.21 -6.91
CA ALA A 212 1.39 7.12 -8.02
C ALA A 212 1.29 8.58 -7.59
N SER A 213 0.25 8.91 -6.81
CA SER A 213 0.04 10.27 -6.28
C SER A 213 1.17 10.72 -5.35
N LEU A 214 1.64 9.85 -4.45
CA LEU A 214 2.76 10.15 -3.54
C LEU A 214 4.09 10.31 -4.29
N ILE A 215 4.36 9.49 -5.30
CA ILE A 215 5.57 9.62 -6.13
C ILE A 215 5.53 10.94 -6.91
N TRP A 216 4.38 11.27 -7.52
CA TRP A 216 4.21 12.54 -8.24
C TRP A 216 4.56 13.72 -7.33
N GLU A 217 3.88 13.83 -6.18
CA GLU A 217 4.08 14.94 -5.25
C GLU A 217 5.54 15.05 -4.80
N GLN A 218 6.18 13.92 -4.48
CA GLN A 218 7.57 13.91 -4.00
C GLN A 218 8.57 14.24 -5.11
N VAL A 219 8.31 13.84 -6.35
CA VAL A 219 9.15 14.18 -7.51
C VAL A 219 9.08 15.68 -7.80
N GLU A 220 7.89 16.28 -7.76
CA GLU A 220 7.75 17.74 -7.91
C GLU A 220 8.40 18.50 -6.74
N LYS A 221 8.21 18.05 -5.50
CA LYS A 221 8.89 18.62 -4.32
C LYS A 221 10.42 18.49 -4.40
N ALA A 222 10.93 17.46 -5.08
CA ALA A 222 12.36 17.29 -5.36
C ALA A 222 12.88 18.22 -6.48
N GLY A 223 12.03 19.09 -7.02
CA GLY A 223 12.40 20.11 -8.00
C GLY A 223 12.37 19.62 -9.46
N VAL A 224 11.67 18.52 -9.75
CA VAL A 224 11.42 18.06 -11.13
C VAL A 224 10.10 18.68 -11.61
N PRO A 225 10.13 19.70 -12.50
CA PRO A 225 8.91 20.33 -12.97
C PRO A 225 8.17 19.47 -13.99
N ASP A 226 6.93 19.86 -14.29
CA ASP A 226 6.22 19.41 -15.49
C ASP A 226 5.98 17.90 -15.59
N VAL A 227 5.82 17.23 -14.45
CA VAL A 227 5.24 15.89 -14.37
C VAL A 227 3.80 15.96 -14.90
N LYS A 228 3.43 15.03 -15.79
CA LYS A 228 2.12 14.95 -16.43
C LYS A 228 1.32 13.73 -16.02
N GLY A 229 2.00 12.72 -15.50
CA GLY A 229 1.36 11.50 -15.05
C GLY A 229 2.34 10.64 -14.26
N VAL A 230 1.83 9.89 -13.30
CA VAL A 230 2.58 8.80 -12.67
C VAL A 230 1.66 7.59 -12.60
N TRP A 231 2.20 6.42 -12.87
CA TRP A 231 1.50 5.16 -12.67
C TRP A 231 2.42 4.14 -12.01
N CYS A 232 1.96 3.53 -10.92
CA CYS A 232 2.62 2.38 -10.34
C CYS A 232 1.92 1.14 -10.89
N HIS A 233 2.59 0.36 -11.73
CA HIS A 233 1.93 -0.69 -12.50
C HIS A 233 1.56 -1.90 -11.61
N GLU A 234 0.37 -2.45 -11.80
CA GLU A 234 -0.13 -3.64 -11.09
C GLU A 234 0.81 -4.84 -11.21
N ALA A 235 1.47 -5.04 -12.35
CA ALA A 235 2.42 -6.14 -12.52
C ALA A 235 3.58 -6.07 -11.51
N GLY A 236 3.90 -4.86 -11.03
CA GLY A 236 4.85 -4.62 -9.95
C GLY A 236 4.23 -4.58 -8.55
N GLY A 237 2.98 -5.00 -8.38
CA GLY A 237 2.24 -4.92 -7.12
C GLY A 237 2.04 -3.49 -6.61
N GLY A 238 2.03 -2.51 -7.53
CA GLY A 238 1.95 -1.07 -7.20
C GLY A 238 3.23 -0.51 -6.55
N ARG A 239 4.38 -1.18 -6.69
CA ARG A 239 5.67 -0.72 -6.12
C ARG A 239 6.89 -0.97 -7.01
N LEU A 240 7.04 -2.21 -7.50
CA LEU A 240 8.26 -2.67 -8.15
C LEU A 240 8.46 -2.02 -9.52
N PHE A 241 7.39 -1.55 -10.17
CA PHE A 241 7.44 -0.99 -11.52
C PHE A 241 6.61 0.30 -11.57
N ASN A 242 7.30 1.43 -11.81
CA ASN A 242 6.71 2.76 -11.82
C ASN A 242 6.98 3.43 -13.17
N ILE A 243 6.03 4.24 -13.63
CA ILE A 243 6.08 4.95 -14.91
C ILE A 243 5.80 6.42 -14.62
N ILE A 244 6.61 7.33 -15.16
CA ILE A 244 6.42 8.78 -15.04
C ILE A 244 6.32 9.37 -16.44
N SER A 245 5.26 10.14 -16.69
CA SER A 245 5.16 10.98 -17.88
C SER A 245 5.60 12.40 -17.53
N ILE A 246 6.47 12.98 -18.35
CA ILE A 246 6.96 14.35 -18.19
C ILE A 246 6.83 15.14 -19.48
N LYS A 247 6.71 16.46 -19.34
CA LYS A 247 6.99 17.38 -20.43
C LYS A 247 8.45 17.82 -20.39
N GLN A 248 9.23 17.42 -21.38
CA GLN A 248 10.66 17.73 -21.41
C GLN A 248 10.90 19.26 -21.53
N ARG A 249 11.84 19.79 -20.72
CA ARG A 249 12.14 21.24 -20.66
C ARG A 249 13.59 21.60 -20.97
N TYR A 250 14.52 20.72 -20.64
CA TYR A 250 15.97 20.96 -20.77
C TYR A 250 16.71 19.63 -20.97
N PRO A 251 17.95 19.66 -21.52
CA PRO A 251 18.77 18.46 -21.64
C PRO A 251 18.99 17.84 -20.26
N GLY A 252 18.68 16.54 -20.13
CA GLY A 252 18.77 15.81 -18.86
C GLY A 252 17.52 15.85 -17.98
N HIS A 253 16.41 16.47 -18.42
CA HIS A 253 15.16 16.48 -17.65
C HIS A 253 14.63 15.07 -17.36
N ALA A 254 14.58 14.20 -18.38
CA ALA A 254 14.18 12.79 -18.23
C ALA A 254 15.09 12.03 -17.25
N ARG A 255 16.40 12.26 -17.34
CA ARG A 255 17.40 11.65 -16.44
C ARG A 255 17.22 12.10 -14.98
N GLN A 256 16.94 13.37 -14.75
CA GLN A 256 16.63 13.87 -13.41
C GLN A 256 15.32 13.26 -12.88
N ALA A 257 14.27 13.20 -13.70
CA ALA A 257 12.98 12.63 -13.34
C ALA A 257 13.09 11.14 -12.96
N MET A 258 13.78 10.34 -13.78
CA MET A 258 13.92 8.90 -13.53
C MET A 258 14.72 8.60 -12.26
N LEU A 259 15.79 9.38 -11.99
CA LEU A 259 16.57 9.25 -10.76
C LEU A 259 15.76 9.68 -9.54
N ALA A 260 15.11 10.85 -9.59
CA ALA A 260 14.28 11.35 -8.50
C ALA A 260 13.16 10.38 -8.15
N ALA A 261 12.35 9.97 -9.13
CA ALA A 261 11.24 9.05 -8.91
C ALA A 261 11.69 7.69 -8.37
N SER A 262 12.90 7.24 -8.73
CA SER A 262 13.46 6.01 -8.18
C SER A 262 13.92 6.14 -6.72
N GLN A 263 14.21 7.35 -6.22
CA GLN A 263 14.84 7.56 -4.89
C GLN A 263 13.99 8.32 -3.88
N VAL A 264 12.92 9.00 -4.30
CA VAL A 264 11.93 9.57 -3.35
C VAL A 264 11.33 8.46 -2.48
N HIS A 265 10.97 8.79 -1.24
CA HIS A 265 10.54 7.81 -0.23
C HIS A 265 9.44 6.85 -0.75
N ALA A 266 8.46 7.37 -1.48
CA ALA A 266 7.34 6.60 -2.00
C ALA A 266 7.75 5.56 -3.08
N GLY A 267 8.73 5.88 -3.92
CA GLY A 267 9.24 5.03 -5.00
C GLY A 267 10.49 4.22 -4.63
N ALA A 268 11.20 4.62 -3.57
CA ALA A 268 12.44 3.97 -3.17
C ALA A 268 12.22 2.61 -2.50
N TYR A 269 11.25 2.46 -1.60
CA TYR A 269 11.09 1.17 -0.91
C TYR A 269 10.53 0.09 -1.85
N LEU A 270 11.33 -0.94 -2.13
CA LEU A 270 10.98 -2.05 -3.04
C LEU A 270 10.71 -1.60 -4.49
N GLY A 271 11.24 -0.46 -4.94
CA GLY A 271 11.26 -0.08 -6.36
C GLY A 271 12.29 -0.90 -7.15
N ARG A 272 12.00 -1.24 -8.41
CA ARG A 272 12.90 -2.01 -9.29
C ARG A 272 13.03 -1.44 -10.70
N TYR A 273 11.92 -1.06 -11.31
CA TYR A 273 11.88 -0.50 -12.66
C TYR A 273 11.22 0.87 -12.61
N VAL A 274 11.85 1.85 -13.26
CA VAL A 274 11.27 3.16 -13.50
C VAL A 274 11.39 3.45 -14.99
N ILE A 275 10.28 3.76 -15.66
CA ILE A 275 10.28 4.24 -17.05
C ILE A 275 9.81 5.69 -17.05
N VAL A 276 10.53 6.55 -17.75
CA VAL A 276 10.09 7.93 -18.02
C VAL A 276 9.70 8.05 -19.48
N VAL A 277 8.53 8.61 -19.75
CA VAL A 277 7.97 8.84 -21.09
C VAL A 277 7.60 10.31 -21.26
N ASP A 278 7.44 10.77 -22.51
CA ASP A 278 6.96 12.12 -22.82
C ASP A 278 5.47 12.31 -22.47
N GLU A 279 5.00 13.56 -22.54
CA GLU A 279 3.62 13.94 -22.20
C GLU A 279 2.55 13.39 -23.15
N ASP A 280 2.94 12.86 -24.31
CA ASP A 280 2.02 12.23 -25.27
C ASP A 280 1.67 10.78 -24.90
N ILE A 281 2.35 10.20 -23.90
CA ILE A 281 2.11 8.83 -23.45
C ILE A 281 1.35 8.86 -22.12
N ASP A 282 0.17 8.24 -22.10
CA ASP A 282 -0.55 7.94 -20.87
C ASP A 282 0.21 6.84 -20.10
N PRO A 283 0.74 7.12 -18.89
CA PRO A 283 1.51 6.15 -18.12
C PRO A 283 0.66 4.95 -17.64
N THR A 284 -0.67 5.04 -17.68
CA THR A 284 -1.59 3.94 -17.36
C THR A 284 -1.80 2.98 -18.53
N ASN A 285 -1.50 3.42 -19.77
CA ASN A 285 -1.56 2.57 -20.95
C ASN A 285 -0.22 1.85 -21.16
N THR A 286 -0.12 0.63 -20.65
CA THR A 286 1.09 -0.20 -20.76
C THR A 286 1.55 -0.40 -22.20
N PHE A 287 0.62 -0.48 -23.17
CA PHE A 287 1.01 -0.69 -24.56
C PHE A 287 1.76 0.52 -25.12
N ASP A 288 1.25 1.73 -24.89
CA ASP A 288 1.89 2.97 -25.35
C ASP A 288 3.23 3.21 -24.65
N VAL A 289 3.33 2.86 -23.36
CA VAL A 289 4.59 2.91 -22.60
C VAL A 289 5.63 1.95 -23.19
N LEU A 290 5.23 0.72 -23.52
CA LEU A 290 6.13 -0.25 -24.16
C LEU A 290 6.48 0.15 -25.59
N TRP A 291 5.57 0.78 -26.33
CA TRP A 291 5.84 1.34 -27.65
C TRP A 291 6.85 2.49 -27.57
N ALA A 292 6.70 3.41 -26.63
CA ALA A 292 7.66 4.48 -26.38
C ALA A 292 9.04 3.91 -26.00
N LEU A 293 9.07 2.93 -25.09
CA LEU A 293 10.29 2.21 -24.74
C LEU A 293 10.96 1.58 -25.97
N ALA A 294 10.21 0.88 -26.81
CA ALA A 294 10.75 0.18 -27.97
C ALA A 294 11.17 1.11 -29.13
N SER A 295 10.57 2.30 -29.25
CA SER A 295 10.78 3.21 -30.38
C SER A 295 11.63 4.44 -30.08
N ARG A 296 11.80 4.80 -28.81
CA ARG A 296 12.48 6.04 -28.38
C ARG A 296 13.73 5.79 -27.54
N SER A 297 13.97 4.56 -27.08
CA SER A 297 15.13 4.23 -26.23
C SER A 297 16.19 3.41 -26.97
N ASP A 298 17.46 3.70 -26.69
CA ASP A 298 18.59 2.80 -26.98
C ASP A 298 19.09 2.20 -25.66
N PRO A 299 19.18 0.87 -25.50
CA PRO A 299 19.50 0.27 -24.21
C PRO A 299 20.81 0.73 -23.56
N VAL A 300 21.84 1.11 -24.33
CA VAL A 300 23.14 1.54 -23.79
C VAL A 300 23.06 2.98 -23.29
N GLU A 301 22.32 3.83 -24.00
CA GLU A 301 22.23 5.26 -23.70
C GLU A 301 21.10 5.60 -22.71
N SER A 302 20.00 4.85 -22.79
CA SER A 302 18.74 5.14 -22.11
C SER A 302 18.56 4.40 -20.78
N ILE A 303 19.32 3.35 -20.48
CA ILE A 303 19.16 2.55 -19.26
C ILE A 303 20.30 2.80 -18.28
N GLU A 304 19.97 3.28 -17.09
CA GLU A 304 20.91 3.39 -15.98
C GLU A 304 20.63 2.32 -14.92
N ILE A 305 21.69 1.64 -14.47
CA ILE A 305 21.58 0.58 -13.46
C ILE A 305 22.10 1.08 -12.11
N LEU A 306 21.15 1.41 -11.23
CA LEU A 306 21.45 1.78 -9.86
C LEU A 306 21.70 0.53 -9.03
N ARG A 307 22.78 0.51 -8.23
CA ARG A 307 23.20 -0.63 -7.43
C ARG A 307 23.02 -0.36 -5.94
N ARG A 308 22.81 -1.44 -5.18
CA ARG A 308 22.71 -1.43 -3.72
C ARG A 308 21.60 -0.50 -3.19
N CYS A 309 20.47 -0.46 -3.87
CA CYS A 309 19.33 0.36 -3.50
C CYS A 309 18.47 -0.30 -2.40
N TRP A 310 17.60 0.51 -1.79
CA TRP A 310 16.72 0.09 -0.70
C TRP A 310 15.75 -1.02 -1.12
N SER A 311 15.77 -2.13 -0.40
CA SER A 311 14.84 -3.25 -0.56
C SER A 311 14.26 -3.66 0.80
N GLY A 312 13.47 -4.73 0.83
CA GLY A 312 12.76 -5.22 2.00
C GLY A 312 12.70 -6.74 2.05
N PRO A 313 12.30 -7.31 3.20
CA PRO A 313 12.25 -8.76 3.41
C PRO A 313 11.25 -9.48 2.49
N LEU A 314 10.30 -8.75 1.89
CA LEU A 314 9.32 -9.30 0.95
C LEU A 314 9.84 -9.38 -0.49
N ASP A 315 11.04 -8.86 -0.78
CA ASP A 315 11.64 -8.99 -2.11
C ASP A 315 11.97 -10.46 -2.40
N PRO A 316 11.30 -11.12 -3.38
CA PRO A 316 11.52 -12.54 -3.66
C PRO A 316 12.90 -12.86 -4.23
N ARG A 317 13.69 -11.85 -4.63
CA ARG A 317 15.09 -12.02 -5.06
C ARG A 317 16.06 -12.12 -3.89
N ILE A 318 15.68 -11.65 -2.72
CA ILE A 318 16.50 -11.74 -1.51
C ILE A 318 16.24 -13.11 -0.89
N GLN A 319 17.32 -13.84 -0.57
CA GLN A 319 17.20 -15.14 0.08
C GLN A 319 16.46 -15.00 1.42
N PRO A 320 15.55 -15.94 1.75
CA PRO A 320 14.84 -15.94 3.02
C PRO A 320 15.79 -15.78 4.22
N GLY A 321 15.42 -14.92 5.17
CA GLY A 321 16.22 -14.65 6.38
C GLY A 321 17.45 -13.77 6.19
N LYS A 322 17.73 -13.28 4.98
CA LYS A 322 18.81 -12.32 4.72
C LYS A 322 18.26 -10.90 4.57
N LYS A 323 19.02 -9.92 5.08
CA LYS A 323 18.86 -8.52 4.65
C LYS A 323 19.63 -8.33 3.35
N GLY A 324 19.03 -7.65 2.39
CA GLY A 324 19.62 -7.46 1.08
C GLY A 324 19.28 -6.11 0.49
N PHE A 325 20.04 -5.79 -0.55
CA PHE A 325 19.79 -4.66 -1.43
C PHE A 325 19.23 -5.20 -2.74
N ASN A 326 18.62 -4.32 -3.53
CA ASN A 326 18.34 -4.63 -4.93
C ASN A 326 19.14 -3.71 -5.87
N SER A 327 19.11 -4.02 -7.15
CA SER A 327 19.46 -3.08 -8.22
C SER A 327 18.17 -2.56 -8.86
N ARG A 328 18.25 -1.38 -9.46
CA ARG A 328 17.14 -0.77 -10.21
C ARG A 328 17.57 -0.45 -11.63
N ALA A 329 16.66 -0.62 -12.57
CA ALA A 329 16.80 -0.07 -13.90
C ALA A 329 15.90 1.16 -13.99
N VAL A 330 16.49 2.31 -14.28
CA VAL A 330 15.76 3.53 -14.60
C VAL A 330 15.97 3.79 -16.09
N ILE A 331 14.88 4.02 -16.81
CA ILE A 331 14.85 3.93 -18.26
C ILE A 331 14.25 5.21 -18.84
N ASP A 332 15.00 5.85 -19.72
CA ASP A 332 14.54 6.98 -20.52
C ASP A 332 13.89 6.47 -21.82
N ALA A 333 12.57 6.57 -21.89
CA ALA A 333 11.77 6.26 -23.07
C ALA A 333 11.17 7.52 -23.69
N CYS A 334 11.80 8.69 -23.45
CA CYS A 334 11.42 9.94 -24.08
C CYS A 334 12.09 10.10 -25.45
N ARG A 335 11.53 10.97 -26.29
CA ARG A 335 12.20 11.41 -27.54
C ARG A 335 13.53 12.10 -27.17
N PRO A 336 14.62 11.89 -27.92
CA PRO A 336 15.89 12.54 -27.61
C PRO A 336 15.77 14.06 -27.61
N PHE A 337 16.16 14.70 -26.52
CA PHE A 337 15.90 16.11 -26.27
C PHE A 337 16.53 17.03 -27.33
N GLU A 338 17.75 16.69 -27.77
CA GLU A 338 18.60 17.48 -28.67
C GLU A 338 17.93 17.76 -30.02
N TRP A 339 17.09 16.84 -30.49
CA TRP A 339 16.41 16.93 -31.78
C TRP A 339 14.92 16.61 -31.68
N MET A 340 14.33 16.74 -30.48
CA MET A 340 12.91 16.42 -30.22
C MET A 340 11.95 17.18 -31.14
N LYS A 341 12.32 18.39 -31.58
CA LYS A 341 11.51 19.21 -32.50
C LYS A 341 11.46 18.64 -33.93
N ASP A 342 12.51 17.94 -34.33
CA ASP A 342 12.66 17.33 -35.65
C ASP A 342 12.35 15.81 -35.62
N PHE A 343 12.00 15.28 -34.45
CA PHE A 343 11.61 13.88 -34.28
C PHE A 343 10.36 13.57 -35.13
N PRO A 344 10.32 12.44 -35.86
CA PRO A 344 9.19 12.11 -36.72
C PRO A 344 7.84 12.17 -35.98
N PRO A 345 6.79 12.76 -36.58
CA PRO A 345 5.49 12.82 -35.94
C PRO A 345 4.91 11.42 -35.76
N VAL A 346 4.13 11.24 -34.70
CA VAL A 346 3.39 10.00 -34.47
C VAL A 346 2.40 9.79 -35.62
N ALA A 347 2.40 8.58 -36.18
CA ALA A 347 1.52 8.21 -37.29
C ALA A 347 0.09 7.93 -36.81
N GLU A 348 -0.63 8.98 -36.42
CA GLU A 348 -2.01 8.88 -35.96
C GLU A 348 -2.89 10.06 -36.40
N SER A 349 -4.22 9.88 -36.32
CA SER A 349 -5.18 10.95 -36.54
C SER A 349 -5.26 11.87 -35.31
N SER A 350 -5.47 13.17 -35.52
CA SER A 350 -5.64 14.10 -34.39
C SER A 350 -6.90 13.77 -33.56
N PRO A 351 -6.94 14.11 -32.26
CA PRO A 351 -8.13 13.92 -31.43
C PRO A 351 -9.39 14.53 -32.06
N GLU A 352 -9.28 15.70 -32.69
CA GLU A 352 -10.40 16.38 -33.36
C GLU A 352 -10.89 15.59 -34.56
N LEU A 353 -9.97 15.01 -35.35
CA LEU A 353 -10.35 14.15 -36.46
C LEU A 353 -10.98 12.84 -35.97
N LYS A 354 -10.41 12.21 -34.93
CA LYS A 354 -10.96 10.99 -34.31
C LYS A 354 -12.40 11.25 -33.83
N GLU A 355 -12.63 12.34 -33.12
CA GLU A 355 -13.95 12.74 -32.63
C GLU A 355 -14.93 13.08 -33.77
N LYS A 356 -14.49 13.84 -34.78
CA LYS A 356 -15.30 14.16 -35.96
C LYS A 356 -15.75 12.90 -36.70
N ILE A 357 -14.85 11.94 -36.88
CA ILE A 357 -15.15 10.65 -37.53
C ILE A 357 -16.07 9.81 -36.64
N TYR A 358 -15.82 9.74 -35.33
CA TYR A 358 -16.70 9.07 -34.37
C TYR A 358 -18.12 9.63 -34.45
N ASN A 359 -18.29 10.94 -34.33
CA ASN A 359 -19.58 11.62 -34.38
C ASN A 359 -20.30 11.40 -35.72
N LYS A 360 -19.56 11.39 -36.84
CA LYS A 360 -20.12 11.07 -38.17
C LYS A 360 -20.70 9.66 -38.22
N TRP A 361 -20.09 8.69 -37.54
CA TRP A 361 -20.48 7.28 -37.56
C TRP A 361 -21.17 6.81 -36.28
N LYS A 362 -21.53 7.73 -35.38
CA LYS A 362 -22.04 7.41 -34.03
C LYS A 362 -23.22 6.44 -34.03
N LYS A 363 -24.21 6.67 -34.91
CA LYS A 363 -25.39 5.79 -35.08
C LYS A 363 -25.06 4.39 -35.60
N VAL A 364 -23.91 4.20 -36.22
CA VAL A 364 -23.47 2.88 -36.71
C VAL A 364 -22.64 2.17 -35.63
N ILE A 365 -21.87 2.93 -34.84
CA ILE A 365 -20.98 2.41 -33.80
C ILE A 365 -21.74 2.06 -32.52
N GLU A 366 -22.66 2.93 -32.07
CA GLU A 366 -23.36 2.79 -30.79
C GLU A 366 -24.68 2.01 -30.88
N GLY A 367 -25.17 1.74 -32.09
CA GLY A 367 -26.53 1.26 -32.35
C GLY A 367 -27.55 2.40 -32.35
#